data_AF-Q4E4Q6-F1
#
_entry.id   AF-Q4E4Q6-F1
#
_cell.length_a   1.000
_cell.length_b   1.000
_cell.length_c   1.000
_cell.angle_alpha   90.00
_cell.angle_beta   90.00
_cell.angle_gamma   90.00
#
_symmetry.space_group_name_H-M   'P 1'
#
loop_
_entity.id
_entity.type
_entity.pdbx_description
1 polymer ?
#
loop_
_entity_poly.entity_id
_entity_poly.type
_entity_poly.pdbx_seq_one_letter_code
_entity_poly.pdbx_strand_id
1 'polypeptide(L)'
;MKETLVFATARQQFLQHGYAIFSAAIGASLIERLRPALTASTVARARCFIDVPDIESMLKSKSRLSDPLYTKVMARLQRRKYMLRRYREEKKRRKQLKEVVANFLNGREKEDLTGEELWKLSELLAKEAVSVPGKECRSTIKNDPQMLRAINEYRCNVWMTNKELENIVRDPSFWQPIGAIASDVGGVERPVLFADAPMFREPYGGPFGYHCTAPSIGVKTNGNQPLAVSLLVFTHRPDKQKMPLFVLKGSHRFVQDQYLRYVLPNVLSLPFLPMESHIPEQIKRFNFDSSVVGSPIEGGDAIGPGTVVVLNPHLMIGVGANASTERVAVYKLNLIAENAPPFLKAPSWITAWRSLPREVNFASPVVFPPFYDKTMSTTSAR
;
A
#
# COMPACT_ATOMS: atom_id res chain seq x y z
N MET A 1 -27.75 12.50 9.44
CA MET A 1 -28.56 11.28 9.29
C MET A 1 -28.39 10.61 7.92
N LYS A 2 -28.59 11.31 6.78
CA LYS A 2 -28.42 10.70 5.45
C LYS A 2 -27.02 10.13 5.20
N GLU A 3 -25.97 10.89 5.51
CA GLU A 3 -24.58 10.43 5.32
C GLU A 3 -24.26 9.18 6.16
N THR A 4 -24.63 9.17 7.44
CA THR A 4 -24.39 8.03 8.35
C THR A 4 -25.04 6.74 7.84
N LEU A 5 -26.26 6.82 7.30
CA LEU A 5 -26.96 5.66 6.74
C LEU A 5 -26.25 5.15 5.47
N VAL A 6 -25.80 6.05 4.60
CA VAL A 6 -25.04 5.71 3.39
C VAL A 6 -23.73 4.99 3.74
N PHE A 7 -22.99 5.51 4.72
CA PHE A 7 -21.75 4.87 5.20
C PHE A 7 -22.01 3.50 5.83
N ALA A 8 -23.07 3.34 6.63
CA ALA A 8 -23.42 2.05 7.23
C ALA A 8 -23.77 0.99 6.17
N THR A 9 -24.57 1.34 5.16
CA THR A 9 -24.90 0.43 4.05
C THR A 9 -23.66 0.08 3.23
N ALA A 10 -22.81 1.06 2.92
CA ALA A 10 -21.57 0.81 2.20
C ALA A 10 -20.59 -0.06 3.01
N ARG A 11 -20.52 0.12 4.33
CA ARG A 11 -19.73 -0.74 5.22
C ARG A 11 -20.24 -2.17 5.18
N GLN A 12 -21.55 -2.39 5.21
CA GLN A 12 -22.12 -3.72 5.09
C GLN A 12 -21.78 -4.36 3.73
N GLN A 13 -21.91 -3.63 2.63
CA GLN A 13 -21.51 -4.10 1.29
C GLN A 13 -20.01 -4.44 1.24
N PHE A 14 -19.16 -3.59 1.78
CA PHE A 14 -17.72 -3.80 1.86
C PHE A 14 -17.37 -5.07 2.64
N LEU A 15 -18.01 -5.29 3.79
CA LEU A 15 -17.80 -6.50 4.60
C LEU A 15 -18.29 -7.77 3.88
N GLN A 16 -19.38 -7.67 3.13
CA GLN A 16 -19.98 -8.81 2.43
C GLN A 16 -19.21 -9.18 1.16
N HIS A 17 -18.92 -8.19 0.31
CA HIS A 17 -18.38 -8.38 -1.04
C HIS A 17 -16.88 -8.09 -1.16
N GLY A 18 -16.29 -7.45 -0.15
CA GLY A 18 -14.92 -6.95 -0.19
C GLY A 18 -14.78 -5.60 -0.89
N TYR A 19 -15.88 -4.95 -1.29
CA TYR A 19 -15.86 -3.64 -1.92
C TYR A 19 -17.17 -2.86 -1.69
N ALA A 20 -17.11 -1.54 -1.87
CA ALA A 20 -18.28 -0.66 -1.96
C ALA A 20 -18.02 0.50 -2.95
N ILE A 21 -19.09 1.05 -3.53
CA ILE A 21 -19.03 2.11 -4.56
C ILE A 21 -19.64 3.40 -4.00
N PHE A 22 -18.87 4.48 -4.05
CA PHE A 22 -19.29 5.84 -3.69
C PHE A 22 -19.31 6.72 -4.93
N SER A 23 -20.48 6.88 -5.54
CA SER A 23 -20.65 7.76 -6.70
C SER A 23 -20.46 9.23 -6.30
N ALA A 24 -19.83 10.00 -7.20
CA ALA A 24 -19.64 11.45 -7.06
C ALA A 24 -18.99 11.90 -5.72
N ALA A 25 -18.13 11.06 -5.12
CA ALA A 25 -17.44 11.39 -3.87
C ALA A 25 -16.40 12.51 -4.03
N ILE A 26 -15.83 12.66 -5.24
CA ILE A 26 -14.86 13.71 -5.56
C ILE A 26 -15.47 14.66 -6.58
N GLY A 27 -15.40 15.97 -6.30
CA GLY A 27 -15.95 17.01 -7.16
C GLY A 27 -15.30 17.09 -8.55
N ALA A 28 -16.08 17.51 -9.55
CA ALA A 28 -15.64 17.57 -10.95
C ALA A 28 -14.39 18.43 -11.15
N SER A 29 -14.26 19.56 -10.45
CA SER A 29 -13.09 20.45 -10.52
C SER A 29 -11.78 19.76 -10.13
N LEU A 30 -11.80 18.86 -9.14
CA LEU A 30 -10.65 18.06 -8.76
C LEU A 30 -10.34 16.98 -9.79
N ILE A 31 -11.37 16.39 -10.41
CA ILE A 31 -11.18 15.35 -11.44
C ILE A 31 -10.56 15.92 -12.71
N GLU A 32 -10.96 17.13 -13.12
CA GLU A 32 -10.36 17.85 -14.25
C GLU A 32 -8.87 18.16 -14.02
N ARG A 33 -8.44 18.35 -12.76
CA ARG A 33 -7.02 18.51 -12.40
C ARG A 33 -6.30 17.16 -12.27
N LEU A 34 -6.97 16.17 -11.71
CA LEU A 34 -6.42 14.86 -11.39
C LEU A 34 -6.05 14.07 -12.66
N ARG A 35 -6.93 14.01 -13.66
CA ARG A 35 -6.69 13.18 -14.86
C ARG A 35 -5.44 13.63 -15.64
N PRO A 36 -5.23 14.92 -15.95
CA PRO A 36 -3.99 15.38 -16.59
C PRO A 36 -2.76 15.12 -15.73
N ALA A 37 -2.85 15.33 -14.41
CA ALA A 37 -1.71 15.13 -13.51
C ALA A 37 -1.27 13.66 -13.41
N LEU A 38 -2.21 12.70 -13.37
CA LEU A 38 -1.93 11.25 -13.44
C LEU A 38 -1.34 10.83 -14.79
N THR A 39 -1.84 11.42 -15.88
CA THR A 39 -1.33 11.16 -17.22
C THR A 39 0.11 11.66 -17.33
N ALA A 40 0.36 12.90 -16.94
CA ALA A 40 1.69 13.51 -16.98
C ALA A 40 2.70 12.76 -16.10
N SER A 41 2.31 12.31 -14.90
CA SER A 41 3.20 11.56 -13.99
C SER A 41 3.55 10.16 -14.52
N THR A 42 2.62 9.52 -15.25
CA THR A 42 2.89 8.24 -15.91
C THR A 42 3.82 8.44 -17.11
N VAL A 43 3.48 9.38 -18.01
CA VAL A 43 4.25 9.66 -19.24
C VAL A 43 5.66 10.13 -18.93
N ALA A 44 5.84 11.02 -17.94
CA ALA A 44 7.17 11.49 -17.54
C ALA A 44 8.10 10.36 -17.06
N ARG A 45 7.52 9.27 -16.56
CA ARG A 45 8.24 8.08 -16.08
C ARG A 45 8.09 6.90 -17.03
N ALA A 46 7.71 7.13 -18.30
CA ALA A 46 7.47 6.05 -19.27
C ALA A 46 8.60 5.02 -19.30
N ARG A 47 9.86 5.45 -19.16
CA ARG A 47 11.04 4.55 -19.05
C ARG A 47 10.96 3.54 -17.92
N CYS A 48 10.36 3.92 -16.79
CA CYS A 48 10.11 3.00 -15.68
C CYS A 48 9.01 2.00 -16.02
N PHE A 49 8.10 2.31 -16.96
CA PHE A 49 6.99 1.48 -17.44
C PHE A 49 7.30 0.68 -18.72
N ILE A 50 8.42 0.92 -19.42
CA ILE A 50 8.80 0.26 -20.70
C ILE A 50 8.79 -1.26 -20.60
N ASP A 51 9.03 -1.83 -19.43
CA ASP A 51 8.99 -3.29 -19.30
C ASP A 51 7.54 -3.87 -19.25
N VAL A 52 6.51 -3.07 -19.50
CA VAL A 52 5.23 -3.64 -19.99
C VAL A 52 5.50 -4.09 -21.41
N PRO A 53 5.49 -5.40 -21.73
CA PRO A 53 5.78 -5.85 -23.07
C PRO A 53 4.78 -5.23 -24.05
N ASP A 54 5.24 -4.30 -24.88
CA ASP A 54 4.59 -3.94 -26.13
C ASP A 54 4.94 -4.99 -27.20
N ILE A 55 4.19 -5.03 -28.31
CA ILE A 55 4.43 -6.00 -29.39
C ILE A 55 5.89 -5.90 -29.87
N GLU A 56 6.46 -4.70 -29.90
CA GLU A 56 7.82 -4.46 -30.39
C GLU A 56 8.89 -5.04 -29.45
N SER A 57 8.71 -4.91 -28.13
CA SER A 57 9.56 -5.50 -27.10
C SER A 57 9.34 -7.00 -26.95
N MET A 58 8.14 -7.54 -27.17
CA MET A 58 7.94 -8.98 -27.31
C MET A 58 8.71 -9.57 -28.51
N LEU A 59 8.73 -8.84 -29.63
CA LEU A 59 9.47 -9.25 -30.83
C LEU A 59 10.99 -9.02 -30.68
N LYS A 60 11.41 -7.99 -29.92
CA LYS A 60 12.81 -7.63 -29.67
C LYS A 60 13.43 -8.28 -28.44
N SER A 61 12.66 -8.89 -27.53
CA SER A 61 13.15 -9.53 -26.30
C SER A 61 13.84 -10.87 -26.59
N LYS A 62 14.86 -10.86 -27.44
CA LYS A 62 15.96 -11.81 -27.37
C LYS A 62 16.88 -11.36 -26.24
N SER A 63 16.68 -11.98 -25.08
CA SER A 63 17.61 -12.16 -23.96
C SER A 63 18.76 -11.15 -23.83
N ARG A 64 18.55 -10.07 -23.06
CA ARG A 64 19.66 -9.54 -22.26
C ARG A 64 19.94 -10.59 -21.18
N LEU A 65 20.92 -11.45 -21.44
CA LEU A 65 21.51 -12.36 -20.46
C LEU A 65 22.17 -11.53 -19.35
N SER A 66 21.38 -11.03 -18.40
CA SER A 66 21.92 -10.78 -17.07
C SER A 66 22.29 -12.15 -16.50
N ASP A 67 23.57 -12.39 -16.25
CA ASP A 67 24.02 -13.65 -15.66
C ASP A 67 23.16 -13.98 -14.41
N PRO A 68 22.34 -15.05 -14.47
CA PRO A 68 21.48 -15.44 -13.36
C PRO A 68 22.29 -15.76 -12.10
N LEU A 69 23.54 -16.21 -12.26
CA LEU A 69 24.46 -16.45 -11.15
C LEU A 69 24.90 -15.14 -10.50
N TYR A 70 25.40 -14.17 -11.27
CA TYR A 70 25.75 -12.84 -10.75
C TYR A 70 24.57 -12.19 -10.00
N THR A 71 23.36 -12.23 -10.58
CA THR A 71 22.16 -11.66 -9.96
C THR A 71 21.83 -12.36 -8.63
N LYS A 72 21.90 -13.70 -8.59
CA LYS A 72 21.72 -14.48 -7.35
C LYS A 72 22.81 -14.20 -6.31
N VAL A 73 24.07 -14.06 -6.74
CA VAL A 73 25.22 -13.75 -5.88
C VAL A 73 25.06 -12.35 -5.27
N MET A 74 24.72 -11.35 -6.08
CA MET A 74 24.48 -9.98 -5.61
C MET A 74 23.30 -9.91 -4.65
N ALA A 75 22.19 -10.60 -4.95
CA ALA A 75 21.05 -10.71 -4.04
C ALA A 75 21.46 -11.36 -2.70
N ARG A 76 22.28 -12.43 -2.73
CA ARG A 76 22.78 -13.10 -1.52
C ARG A 76 23.73 -12.22 -0.72
N LEU A 77 24.60 -11.45 -1.38
CA LEU A 77 25.54 -10.53 -0.75
C LEU A 77 24.83 -9.33 -0.13
N GLN A 78 23.83 -8.76 -0.80
CA GLN A 78 22.94 -7.74 -0.24
C GLN A 78 22.19 -8.29 0.98
N ARG A 79 21.63 -9.50 0.90
CA ARG A 79 20.98 -10.17 2.03
C ARG A 79 21.95 -10.39 3.21
N ARG A 80 23.21 -10.77 2.95
CA ARG A 80 24.23 -10.92 4.00
C ARG A 80 24.59 -9.58 4.65
N LYS A 81 24.84 -8.53 3.86
CA LYS A 81 25.09 -7.17 4.36
C LYS A 81 23.93 -6.69 5.24
N TYR A 82 22.70 -6.94 4.80
CA TYR A 82 21.48 -6.68 5.55
C TYR A 82 21.42 -7.44 6.89
N MET A 83 21.63 -8.76 6.87
CA MET A 83 21.63 -9.58 8.09
C MET A 83 22.73 -9.17 9.08
N LEU A 84 23.89 -8.76 8.58
CA LEU A 84 25.00 -8.32 9.41
C LEU A 84 24.71 -6.97 10.07
N ARG A 85 24.07 -6.04 9.34
CA ARG A 85 23.57 -4.77 9.88
C ARG A 85 22.51 -5.01 10.97
N ARG A 86 21.53 -5.90 10.71
CA ARG A 86 20.53 -6.35 11.69
C ARG A 86 21.18 -6.88 12.97
N TYR A 87 22.16 -7.79 12.83
CA TYR A 87 22.85 -8.37 13.98
C TYR A 87 23.60 -7.32 14.81
N ARG A 88 24.30 -6.37 14.16
CA ARG A 88 25.01 -5.29 14.85
C ARG A 88 24.06 -4.37 15.62
N GLU A 89 22.96 -3.99 15.00
CA GLU A 89 21.96 -3.12 15.60
C GLU A 89 21.20 -3.80 16.75
N GLU A 90 20.85 -5.09 16.59
CA GLU A 90 20.23 -5.90 17.63
C GLU A 90 21.19 -6.10 18.81
N LYS A 91 22.49 -6.32 18.54
CA LYS A 91 23.53 -6.40 19.57
C LYS A 91 23.66 -5.07 20.33
N LYS A 92 23.65 -3.93 19.63
CA LYS A 92 23.66 -2.60 20.25
C LYS A 92 22.41 -2.39 21.12
N ARG A 93 21.22 -2.75 20.63
CA ARG A 93 19.96 -2.65 21.38
C ARG A 93 19.96 -3.51 22.63
N ARG A 94 20.39 -4.78 22.51
CA ARG A 94 20.51 -5.68 23.67
C ARG A 94 21.49 -5.12 24.71
N LYS A 95 22.57 -4.48 24.27
CA LYS A 95 23.51 -3.79 25.17
C LYS A 95 22.81 -2.62 25.90
N GLN A 96 22.12 -1.74 25.18
CA GLN A 96 21.38 -0.61 25.77
C GLN A 96 20.29 -1.07 26.74
N LEU A 97 19.48 -2.06 26.37
CA LEU A 97 18.45 -2.61 27.26
C LEU A 97 19.09 -3.25 28.50
N LYS A 98 20.22 -3.95 28.36
CA LYS A 98 20.98 -4.46 29.51
C LYS A 98 21.52 -3.35 30.40
N GLU A 99 21.97 -2.24 29.84
CA GLU A 99 22.41 -1.05 30.60
C GLU A 99 21.23 -0.44 31.37
N VAL A 100 20.04 -0.33 30.76
CA VAL A 100 18.82 0.12 31.47
C VAL A 100 18.45 -0.82 32.61
N VAL A 101 18.45 -2.14 32.37
CA VAL A 101 18.20 -3.14 33.41
C VAL A 101 19.25 -3.01 34.52
N ALA A 102 20.54 -2.96 34.19
CA ALA A 102 21.61 -2.86 35.17
C ALA A 102 21.50 -1.58 36.02
N ASN A 103 21.20 -0.44 35.40
CA ASN A 103 20.99 0.82 36.10
C ASN A 103 19.76 0.78 37.03
N PHE A 104 18.67 0.12 36.62
CA PHE A 104 17.48 -0.03 37.46
C PHE A 104 17.70 -1.01 38.62
N LEU A 105 18.41 -2.11 38.37
CA LEU A 105 18.73 -3.10 39.39
C LEU A 105 19.73 -2.56 40.43
N ASN A 106 20.69 -1.72 40.01
CA ASN A 106 21.72 -1.12 40.87
C ASN A 106 22.44 -2.18 41.76
N GLY A 107 22.77 -3.33 41.18
CA GLY A 107 23.42 -4.46 41.87
C GLY A 107 22.47 -5.48 42.52
N ARG A 108 21.16 -5.23 42.55
CA ARG A 108 20.15 -6.20 43.02
C ARG A 108 19.90 -7.31 42.00
N GLU A 109 19.43 -8.47 42.46
CA GLU A 109 18.94 -9.51 41.56
C GLU A 109 17.51 -9.18 41.09
N LYS A 110 17.07 -9.78 39.99
CA LYS A 110 15.74 -9.49 39.42
C LYS A 110 14.63 -10.04 40.32
N GLU A 111 14.94 -11.12 41.01
CA GLU A 111 14.12 -11.85 41.95
C GLU A 111 13.77 -11.01 43.18
N ASP A 112 14.57 -9.98 43.50
CA ASP A 112 14.37 -9.07 44.64
C ASP A 112 13.39 -7.93 44.34
N LEU A 113 12.91 -7.80 43.10
CA LEU A 113 12.04 -6.70 42.69
C LEU A 113 10.59 -6.93 43.10
N THR A 114 9.98 -5.91 43.69
CA THR A 114 8.53 -5.87 43.94
C THR A 114 7.72 -5.80 42.62
N GLY A 115 6.43 -6.13 42.68
CA GLY A 115 5.54 -6.04 41.51
C GLY A 115 5.48 -4.63 40.89
N GLU A 116 5.50 -3.58 41.71
CA GLU A 116 5.57 -2.19 41.23
C GLU A 116 6.91 -1.86 40.57
N GLU A 117 8.02 -2.38 41.08
CA GLU A 117 9.34 -2.19 40.47
C GLU A 117 9.46 -2.94 39.14
N LEU A 118 8.89 -4.15 39.04
CA LEU A 118 8.81 -4.86 37.77
C LEU A 118 7.97 -4.10 36.74
N TRP A 119 6.88 -3.46 37.16
CA TRP A 119 6.10 -2.57 36.30
C TRP A 119 6.93 -1.36 35.84
N LYS A 120 7.61 -0.66 36.75
CA LYS A 120 8.49 0.47 36.41
C LYS A 120 9.64 0.06 35.48
N LEU A 121 10.24 -1.11 35.69
CA LEU A 121 11.26 -1.65 34.79
C LEU A 121 10.68 -1.94 33.40
N SER A 122 9.47 -2.50 33.32
CA SER A 122 8.76 -2.71 32.07
C SER A 122 8.50 -1.39 31.34
N GLU A 123 8.04 -0.35 32.06
CA GLU A 123 7.86 0.99 31.50
C GLU A 123 9.16 1.59 30.99
N LEU A 124 10.26 1.47 31.74
CA LEU A 124 11.59 1.95 31.31
C LEU A 124 12.09 1.20 30.08
N LEU A 125 11.93 -0.12 30.01
CA LEU A 125 12.31 -0.91 28.86
C LEU A 125 11.43 -0.63 27.64
N ALA A 126 10.13 -0.40 27.84
CA ALA A 126 9.22 0.02 26.79
C ALA A 126 9.60 1.42 26.27
N LYS A 127 9.85 2.37 27.18
CA LYS A 127 10.31 3.71 26.85
C LYS A 127 11.63 3.69 26.10
N GLU A 128 12.61 2.88 26.51
CA GLU A 128 13.89 2.76 25.81
C GLU A 128 13.76 1.99 24.48
N ALA A 129 12.87 1.00 24.41
CA ALA A 129 12.54 0.33 23.16
C ALA A 129 11.93 1.29 22.13
N VAL A 130 11.20 2.31 22.59
CA VAL A 130 10.63 3.40 21.77
C VAL A 130 11.64 4.54 21.57
N SER A 131 12.54 4.78 22.52
CA SER A 131 13.51 5.90 22.51
C SER A 131 14.62 5.73 21.50
N VAL A 132 14.82 4.53 20.93
CA VAL A 132 15.65 4.37 19.72
C VAL A 132 15.04 5.30 18.68
N PRO A 133 15.64 6.47 18.39
CA PRO A 133 15.00 7.43 17.53
C PRO A 133 15.01 6.79 16.14
N GLY A 134 13.87 6.26 15.72
CA GLY A 134 13.53 6.31 14.33
C GLY A 134 13.56 7.80 14.03
N LYS A 135 14.69 8.29 13.49
CA LYS A 135 14.83 9.66 13.01
C LYS A 135 13.49 10.01 12.40
N GLU A 136 12.83 11.06 12.90
CA GLU A 136 11.64 11.60 12.25
C GLU A 136 11.90 11.52 10.76
N CYS A 137 11.08 10.75 10.05
CA CYS A 137 11.41 10.39 8.69
C CYS A 137 11.24 11.65 7.82
N ARG A 138 12.31 12.46 7.73
CA ARG A 138 12.41 13.71 6.98
C ARG A 138 12.86 13.49 5.55
N SER A 139 12.99 12.23 5.13
CA SER A 139 13.32 11.89 3.76
C SER A 139 12.21 12.33 2.83
N THR A 140 12.61 12.92 1.73
CA THR A 140 11.82 13.36 0.59
C THR A 140 12.56 12.91 -0.66
N ILE A 141 11.89 12.93 -1.81
CA ILE A 141 12.57 12.66 -3.08
C ILE A 141 13.73 13.63 -3.38
N LYS A 142 13.76 14.81 -2.72
CA LYS A 142 14.78 15.84 -2.92
C LYS A 142 16.05 15.60 -2.09
N ASN A 143 15.92 15.00 -0.91
CA ASN A 143 17.04 14.80 0.02
C ASN A 143 17.42 13.31 0.24
N ASP A 144 16.64 12.37 -0.29
CA ASP A 144 16.88 10.94 -0.16
C ASP A 144 16.74 10.23 -1.53
N PRO A 145 17.86 10.01 -2.24
CA PRO A 145 17.85 9.30 -3.52
C PRO A 145 17.30 7.87 -3.43
N GLN A 146 17.35 7.21 -2.26
CA GLN A 146 16.77 5.87 -2.09
C GLN A 146 15.25 5.92 -2.16
N MET A 147 14.63 7.02 -1.72
CA MET A 147 13.19 7.23 -1.87
C MET A 147 12.84 7.29 -3.35
N LEU A 148 13.46 8.20 -4.12
CA LEU A 148 13.17 8.31 -5.56
C LEU A 148 13.43 7.01 -6.32
N ARG A 149 14.51 6.29 -5.96
CA ARG A 149 14.80 4.96 -6.52
C ARG A 149 13.67 3.97 -6.21
N ALA A 150 13.23 3.87 -4.96
CA ALA A 150 12.14 2.97 -4.57
C ALA A 150 10.81 3.32 -5.27
N ILE A 151 10.50 4.61 -5.38
CA ILE A 151 9.34 5.13 -6.11
C ILE A 151 9.37 4.70 -7.58
N ASN A 152 10.52 4.82 -8.24
CA ASN A 152 10.67 4.43 -9.64
C ASN A 152 10.64 2.90 -9.82
N GLU A 153 11.29 2.16 -8.92
CA GLU A 153 11.34 0.69 -8.93
C GLU A 153 9.96 0.06 -8.71
N TYR A 154 9.18 0.61 -7.77
CA TYR A 154 7.82 0.12 -7.44
C TYR A 154 6.71 0.86 -8.19
N ARG A 155 7.06 1.84 -9.03
CA ARG A 155 6.16 2.69 -9.83
C ARG A 155 5.01 3.35 -9.04
N CYS A 156 5.14 3.45 -7.72
CA CYS A 156 4.14 4.02 -6.81
C CYS A 156 4.52 5.44 -6.38
N ASN A 157 3.80 6.03 -5.41
CA ASN A 157 4.13 7.33 -4.81
C ASN A 157 4.24 8.45 -5.85
N VAL A 158 3.34 8.42 -6.84
CA VAL A 158 3.40 9.34 -7.99
C VAL A 158 3.12 10.77 -7.56
N TRP A 159 2.31 10.96 -6.51
CA TRP A 159 2.09 12.25 -5.88
C TRP A 159 3.38 12.94 -5.45
N MET A 160 4.40 12.20 -5.03
CA MET A 160 5.69 12.79 -4.62
C MET A 160 6.51 13.29 -5.81
N THR A 161 6.20 12.86 -7.04
CA THR A 161 6.96 13.18 -8.25
C THR A 161 6.27 14.19 -9.17
N ASN A 162 5.04 14.57 -8.85
CA ASN A 162 4.26 15.52 -9.63
C ASN A 162 3.66 16.56 -8.68
N LYS A 163 4.05 17.83 -8.85
CA LYS A 163 3.64 18.92 -7.96
C LYS A 163 2.11 19.11 -7.93
N GLU A 164 1.41 18.88 -9.03
CA GLU A 164 -0.04 19.01 -9.08
C GLU A 164 -0.74 17.87 -8.32
N LEU A 165 -0.23 16.64 -8.42
CA LEU A 165 -0.71 15.53 -7.59
C LEU A 165 -0.40 15.75 -6.11
N GLU A 166 0.76 16.32 -5.77
CA GLU A 166 1.07 16.73 -4.39
C GLU A 166 0.04 17.74 -3.88
N ASN A 167 -0.29 18.76 -4.68
CA ASN A 167 -1.32 19.75 -4.33
C ASN A 167 -2.68 19.08 -4.11
N ILE A 168 -3.10 18.18 -5.01
CA ILE A 168 -4.37 17.46 -4.91
C ILE A 168 -4.41 16.56 -3.67
N VAL A 169 -3.36 15.78 -3.40
CA VAL A 169 -3.30 14.89 -2.21
C VAL A 169 -3.39 15.68 -0.90
N ARG A 170 -2.91 16.92 -0.89
CA ARG A 170 -2.96 17.81 0.28
C ARG A 170 -4.22 18.70 0.32
N ASP A 171 -5.05 18.68 -0.72
CA ASP A 171 -6.28 19.46 -0.83
C ASP A 171 -7.38 18.85 0.06
N PRO A 172 -7.96 19.60 1.03
CA PRO A 172 -9.07 19.13 1.86
C PRO A 172 -10.25 18.59 1.07
N SER A 173 -10.58 19.19 -0.07
CA SER A 173 -11.67 18.70 -0.92
C SER A 173 -11.39 17.32 -1.54
N PHE A 174 -10.14 16.85 -1.51
CA PHE A 174 -9.75 15.52 -1.94
C PHE A 174 -9.53 14.57 -0.75
N TRP A 175 -8.71 14.95 0.23
CA TRP A 175 -8.34 14.01 1.30
C TRP A 175 -9.49 13.74 2.29
N GLN A 176 -10.38 14.70 2.53
CA GLN A 176 -11.50 14.53 3.47
C GLN A 176 -12.46 13.40 3.05
N PRO A 177 -13.05 13.40 1.83
CA PRO A 177 -13.96 12.34 1.42
C PRO A 177 -13.26 10.98 1.33
N ILE A 178 -12.02 10.95 0.84
CA ILE A 178 -11.22 9.71 0.78
C ILE A 178 -10.93 9.17 2.18
N GLY A 179 -10.59 10.05 3.12
CA GLY A 179 -10.34 9.74 4.52
C GLY A 179 -11.56 9.19 5.24
N ALA A 180 -12.72 9.85 5.06
CA ALA A 180 -14.00 9.39 5.60
C ALA A 180 -14.37 8.00 5.06
N ILE A 181 -14.24 7.76 3.74
CA ILE A 181 -14.50 6.44 3.15
C ILE A 181 -13.54 5.38 3.73
N ALA A 182 -12.25 5.68 3.87
CA ALA A 182 -11.30 4.73 4.44
C ALA A 182 -11.56 4.40 5.91
N SER A 183 -11.93 5.41 6.70
CA SER A 183 -12.30 5.25 8.12
C SER A 183 -13.62 4.50 8.26
N ASP A 184 -14.70 5.04 7.71
CA ASP A 184 -16.06 4.62 8.05
C ASP A 184 -16.48 3.36 7.29
N VAL A 185 -15.92 3.12 6.10
CA VAL A 185 -16.19 1.90 5.30
C VAL A 185 -15.04 0.91 5.37
N GLY A 186 -13.80 1.38 5.22
CA GLY A 186 -12.62 0.51 5.30
C GLY A 186 -12.38 0.01 6.73
N GLY A 187 -12.77 0.78 7.74
CA GLY A 187 -12.46 0.54 9.15
C GLY A 187 -11.03 0.95 9.53
N VAL A 188 -10.34 1.71 8.69
CA VAL A 188 -8.94 2.10 8.92
C VAL A 188 -8.90 3.36 9.77
N GLU A 189 -8.53 3.21 11.04
CA GLU A 189 -8.40 4.35 11.95
C GLU A 189 -7.26 5.28 11.55
N ARG A 190 -7.51 6.61 11.58
CA ARG A 190 -6.53 7.66 11.25
C ARG A 190 -5.73 7.32 9.98
N PRO A 191 -6.41 7.21 8.82
CA PRO A 191 -5.79 6.72 7.62
C PRO A 191 -4.71 7.68 7.12
N VAL A 192 -3.56 7.16 6.72
CA VAL A 192 -2.49 7.89 6.04
C VAL A 192 -2.23 7.28 4.67
N LEU A 193 -1.80 8.11 3.71
CA LEU A 193 -1.45 7.64 2.37
C LEU A 193 -0.15 6.85 2.40
N PHE A 194 -0.26 5.52 2.32
CA PHE A 194 0.89 4.62 2.26
C PHE A 194 1.53 4.60 0.88
N ALA A 195 0.71 4.48 -0.16
CA ALA A 195 1.14 4.47 -1.54
C ALA A 195 0.00 4.85 -2.48
N ASP A 196 0.33 5.51 -3.58
CA ASP A 196 -0.57 5.72 -4.71
C ASP A 196 0.05 5.19 -6.00
N ALA A 197 -0.77 4.94 -7.01
CA ALA A 197 -0.33 4.66 -8.37
C ALA A 197 -1.46 4.94 -9.37
N PRO A 198 -1.14 5.47 -10.56
CA PRO A 198 -2.10 5.53 -11.66
C PRO A 198 -2.21 4.13 -12.29
N MET A 199 -3.41 3.60 -12.36
CA MET A 199 -3.76 2.53 -13.30
C MET A 199 -4.04 3.20 -14.65
N PHE A 200 -2.97 3.45 -15.40
CA PHE A 200 -3.00 4.20 -16.66
C PHE A 200 -3.02 3.27 -17.87
N ARG A 201 -3.78 3.63 -18.89
CA ARG A 201 -3.72 3.02 -20.22
C ARG A 201 -3.67 4.09 -21.30
N GLU A 202 -2.69 3.93 -22.18
CA GLU A 202 -2.66 4.59 -23.48
C GLU A 202 -3.88 4.15 -24.31
N PRO A 203 -4.21 4.89 -25.39
CA PRO A 203 -5.16 4.43 -26.39
C PRO A 203 -4.82 3.02 -26.87
N TYR A 204 -5.83 2.16 -27.00
CA TYR A 204 -5.68 0.75 -27.39
C TYR A 204 -4.78 -0.09 -26.44
N GLY A 205 -4.60 0.35 -25.20
CA GLY A 205 -3.82 -0.36 -24.18
C GLY A 205 -4.50 -1.64 -23.68
N GLY A 206 -3.69 -2.67 -23.37
CA GLY A 206 -4.17 -3.97 -22.88
C GLY A 206 -4.79 -3.94 -21.46
N PRO A 207 -5.39 -5.07 -21.00
CA PRO A 207 -6.02 -5.13 -19.69
C PRO A 207 -5.01 -5.16 -18.52
N PHE A 208 -5.54 -5.03 -17.30
CA PHE A 208 -4.93 -5.52 -16.06
C PHE A 208 -5.64 -6.84 -15.68
N GLY A 209 -4.89 -7.92 -15.53
CA GLY A 209 -5.44 -9.15 -14.96
C GLY A 209 -5.95 -8.99 -13.52
N TYR A 210 -6.50 -10.06 -12.93
CA TYR A 210 -6.91 -10.10 -11.53
C TYR A 210 -5.75 -10.16 -10.53
N HIS A 211 -5.56 -9.12 -9.73
CA HIS A 211 -4.53 -9.03 -8.69
C HIS A 211 -5.11 -8.53 -7.36
N CYS A 212 -4.45 -8.84 -6.25
CA CYS A 212 -4.74 -8.24 -4.95
C CYS A 212 -3.67 -7.18 -4.61
N THR A 213 -4.05 -6.18 -3.81
CA THR A 213 -3.12 -5.10 -3.41
C THR A 213 -2.37 -5.42 -2.12
N ALA A 214 -2.85 -6.37 -1.31
CA ALA A 214 -2.26 -6.76 -0.03
C ALA A 214 -0.74 -7.00 -0.07
N PRO A 215 -0.14 -7.63 -1.10
CA PRO A 215 1.31 -7.82 -1.15
C PRO A 215 2.07 -6.50 -1.21
N SER A 216 1.53 -5.49 -1.89
CA SER A 216 2.15 -4.17 -2.08
C SER A 216 2.07 -3.28 -0.84
N ILE A 217 1.22 -3.64 0.13
CA ILE A 217 0.97 -2.87 1.33
C ILE A 217 1.94 -3.35 2.40
N GLY A 218 2.88 -2.49 2.79
CA GLY A 218 3.98 -2.79 3.73
C GLY A 218 3.54 -2.95 5.19
N VAL A 219 2.31 -3.39 5.45
CA VAL A 219 1.76 -3.71 6.77
C VAL A 219 1.06 -5.07 6.73
N LYS A 220 0.86 -5.70 7.89
CA LYS A 220 0.15 -6.98 7.96
C LYS A 220 -1.36 -6.75 7.79
N THR A 221 -1.91 -7.15 6.65
CA THR A 221 -3.33 -6.91 6.29
C THR A 221 -4.27 -8.08 6.61
N ASN A 222 -3.77 -9.22 7.07
CA ASN A 222 -4.58 -10.40 7.42
C ASN A 222 -4.88 -10.53 8.92
N GLY A 223 -4.83 -9.42 9.66
CA GLY A 223 -5.25 -9.37 11.06
C GLY A 223 -6.76 -9.26 11.20
N ASN A 224 -7.26 -9.37 12.44
CA ASN A 224 -8.68 -9.19 12.76
C ASN A 224 -9.11 -7.72 12.63
N GLN A 225 -8.20 -6.78 12.86
CA GLN A 225 -8.44 -5.35 12.68
C GLN A 225 -7.97 -4.91 11.28
N PRO A 226 -8.80 -4.17 10.51
CA PRO A 226 -8.42 -3.65 9.21
C PRO A 226 -7.39 -2.52 9.37
N LEU A 227 -6.12 -2.84 9.17
CA LEU A 227 -5.03 -1.84 9.20
C LEU A 227 -4.78 -1.15 7.86
N ALA A 228 -5.47 -1.58 6.80
CA ALA A 228 -5.27 -1.06 5.46
C ALA A 228 -6.51 -1.23 4.58
N VAL A 229 -6.64 -0.34 3.61
CA VAL A 229 -7.69 -0.37 2.59
C VAL A 229 -7.12 0.18 1.28
N SER A 230 -7.65 -0.28 0.14
CA SER A 230 -7.34 0.27 -1.16
C SER A 230 -8.54 1.02 -1.71
N LEU A 231 -8.31 2.16 -2.35
CA LEU A 231 -9.35 2.95 -3.01
C LEU A 231 -8.97 3.18 -4.47
N LEU A 232 -9.97 3.16 -5.34
CA LEU A 232 -9.85 3.51 -6.75
C LEU A 232 -10.68 4.76 -7.01
N VAL A 233 -10.03 5.86 -7.38
CA VAL A 233 -10.71 7.08 -7.83
C VAL A 233 -10.78 7.07 -9.35
N PHE A 234 -12.00 6.98 -9.87
CA PHE A 234 -12.24 6.94 -11.30
C PHE A 234 -12.22 8.34 -11.88
N THR A 235 -11.40 8.54 -12.91
CA THR A 235 -11.38 9.81 -13.65
C THR A 235 -12.31 9.79 -14.87
N HIS A 236 -12.84 8.63 -15.25
CA HIS A 236 -13.70 8.42 -16.41
C HIS A 236 -14.86 7.49 -16.04
N ARG A 237 -15.86 7.38 -16.91
CA ARG A 237 -16.91 6.37 -16.79
C ARG A 237 -16.41 5.07 -17.43
N PRO A 238 -16.21 3.98 -16.68
CA PRO A 238 -15.81 2.72 -17.26
C PRO A 238 -16.97 2.14 -18.09
N ASP A 239 -16.64 1.57 -19.25
CA ASP A 239 -17.59 0.91 -20.13
C ASP A 239 -16.92 -0.27 -20.86
N LYS A 240 -17.59 -0.88 -21.84
CA LYS A 240 -17.03 -2.02 -22.58
C LYS A 240 -15.74 -1.68 -23.36
N GLN A 241 -15.50 -0.41 -23.68
CA GLN A 241 -14.34 0.08 -24.41
C GLN A 241 -13.31 0.75 -23.50
N LYS A 242 -13.72 1.38 -22.39
CA LYS A 242 -12.87 2.15 -21.48
C LYS A 242 -12.74 1.44 -20.14
N MET A 243 -11.72 0.58 -20.00
CA MET A 243 -11.25 0.02 -18.72
C MET A 243 -12.38 -0.46 -17.76
N PRO A 244 -13.22 -1.42 -18.18
CA PRO A 244 -14.27 -1.96 -17.30
C PRO A 244 -13.65 -2.64 -16.08
N LEU A 245 -14.20 -2.40 -14.88
CA LEU A 245 -13.71 -2.98 -13.63
C LEU A 245 -14.34 -4.37 -13.40
N PHE A 246 -13.49 -5.34 -13.13
CA PHE A 246 -13.86 -6.71 -12.79
C PHE A 246 -13.41 -7.07 -11.39
N VAL A 247 -14.16 -7.95 -10.74
CA VAL A 247 -13.85 -8.50 -9.42
C VAL A 247 -13.94 -10.02 -9.46
N LEU A 248 -13.02 -10.67 -8.77
CA LEU A 248 -13.15 -12.08 -8.45
C LEU A 248 -13.95 -12.19 -7.14
N LYS A 249 -15.26 -12.37 -7.24
CA LYS A 249 -16.17 -12.35 -6.08
C LYS A 249 -15.75 -13.40 -5.04
N GLY A 250 -15.89 -13.08 -3.76
CA GLY A 250 -15.50 -13.97 -2.65
C GLY A 250 -13.99 -14.15 -2.43
N SER A 251 -13.13 -13.79 -3.40
CA SER A 251 -11.68 -14.02 -3.34
C SER A 251 -11.00 -13.42 -2.10
N HIS A 252 -11.49 -12.30 -1.59
CA HIS A 252 -10.92 -11.62 -0.43
C HIS A 252 -10.82 -12.51 0.81
N ARG A 253 -11.80 -13.40 1.04
CA ARG A 253 -11.81 -14.33 2.19
C ARG A 253 -10.69 -15.36 2.07
N PHE A 254 -10.62 -16.03 0.91
CA PHE A 254 -9.59 -17.01 0.60
C PHE A 254 -8.18 -16.43 0.63
N VAL A 255 -7.99 -15.25 0.02
CA VAL A 255 -6.69 -14.57 0.00
C VAL A 255 -6.29 -14.15 1.41
N GLN A 256 -7.20 -13.58 2.21
CA GLN A 256 -6.91 -13.18 3.59
C GLN A 256 -6.50 -14.37 4.47
N ASP A 257 -7.17 -15.51 4.33
CA ASP A 257 -6.88 -16.72 5.10
C ASP A 257 -5.58 -17.40 4.69
N GLN A 258 -5.23 -17.36 3.39
CA GLN A 258 -4.05 -18.04 2.86
C GLN A 258 -2.78 -17.19 2.86
N TYR A 259 -2.91 -15.87 2.71
CA TYR A 259 -1.78 -14.96 2.65
C TYR A 259 -1.02 -14.94 3.98
N LEU A 260 0.32 -15.00 3.89
CA LEU A 260 1.26 -15.17 5.02
C LEU A 260 1.18 -16.49 5.78
N ARG A 261 0.21 -17.36 5.50
CA ARG A 261 0.11 -18.71 6.08
C ARG A 261 0.61 -19.78 5.11
N TYR A 262 -0.02 -19.87 3.94
CA TYR A 262 0.31 -20.83 2.88
C TYR A 262 0.96 -20.13 1.68
N VAL A 263 0.52 -18.91 1.37
CA VAL A 263 1.09 -18.09 0.30
C VAL A 263 2.03 -17.05 0.90
N LEU A 264 3.32 -17.30 0.75
CA LEU A 264 4.34 -16.39 1.25
C LEU A 264 4.53 -15.20 0.30
N PRO A 265 4.86 -14.00 0.80
CA PRO A 265 4.92 -12.79 -0.04
C PRO A 265 6.00 -12.83 -1.12
N ASN A 266 7.09 -13.56 -0.88
CA ASN A 266 8.14 -13.79 -1.86
C ASN A 266 7.68 -14.59 -3.09
N VAL A 267 6.60 -15.38 -2.96
CA VAL A 267 6.01 -16.13 -4.08
C VAL A 267 5.17 -15.20 -4.98
N LEU A 268 4.68 -14.09 -4.41
CA LEU A 268 3.97 -13.03 -5.12
C LEU A 268 4.92 -11.94 -5.64
N SER A 269 6.16 -11.91 -5.13
CA SER A 269 7.22 -10.97 -5.50
C SER A 269 8.12 -11.57 -6.58
N LEU A 270 7.86 -11.27 -7.85
CA LEU A 270 8.79 -11.65 -8.92
C LEU A 270 9.81 -10.52 -9.19
N PRO A 271 11.09 -10.83 -9.47
CA PRO A 271 12.15 -9.84 -9.75
C PRO A 271 12.00 -9.10 -11.09
N PHE A 272 10.82 -9.11 -11.70
CA PHE A 272 10.47 -8.27 -12.84
C PHE A 272 9.10 -7.61 -12.57
N LEU A 273 9.17 -6.34 -12.15
CA LEU A 273 8.20 -5.28 -12.45
C LEU A 273 6.92 -5.25 -11.59
N PRO A 274 6.49 -4.07 -11.13
CA PRO A 274 5.38 -3.99 -10.18
C PRO A 274 4.03 -4.23 -10.86
N MET A 275 3.17 -4.91 -10.12
CA MET A 275 1.71 -5.06 -10.26
C MET A 275 1.11 -5.60 -11.57
N GLU A 276 1.70 -5.40 -12.74
CA GLU A 276 1.00 -5.55 -14.01
C GLU A 276 1.40 -6.79 -14.82
N SER A 277 2.67 -7.19 -14.78
CA SER A 277 3.24 -8.17 -15.71
C SER A 277 2.90 -9.63 -15.39
N HIS A 278 2.69 -9.98 -14.12
CA HIS A 278 2.49 -11.38 -13.70
C HIS A 278 1.17 -11.60 -12.97
N ILE A 279 0.15 -10.81 -13.33
CA ILE A 279 -1.13 -10.89 -12.67
C ILE A 279 -1.77 -12.30 -12.73
N PRO A 280 -1.75 -13.04 -13.86
CA PRO A 280 -2.25 -14.41 -13.89
C PRO A 280 -1.54 -15.36 -12.92
N GLU A 281 -0.27 -15.09 -12.59
CA GLU A 281 0.49 -15.92 -11.65
C GLU A 281 0.04 -15.71 -10.20
N GLN A 282 -0.47 -14.54 -9.82
CA GLN A 282 -0.98 -14.33 -8.47
C GLN A 282 -2.16 -15.25 -8.19
N ILE A 283 -3.13 -15.31 -9.11
CA ILE A 283 -4.32 -16.15 -9.00
C ILE A 283 -3.93 -17.61 -8.75
N LYS A 284 -2.95 -18.13 -9.50
CA LYS A 284 -2.47 -19.52 -9.39
C LYS A 284 -1.81 -19.86 -8.05
N ARG A 285 -1.42 -18.87 -7.24
CA ARG A 285 -0.82 -19.12 -5.92
C ARG A 285 -1.87 -19.39 -4.84
N PHE A 286 -3.11 -18.99 -5.08
CA PHE A 286 -4.20 -19.17 -4.13
C PHE A 286 -5.09 -20.33 -4.57
N ASN A 287 -5.56 -21.09 -3.60
CA ASN A 287 -6.56 -22.12 -3.82
C ASN A 287 -7.94 -21.49 -3.69
N PHE A 288 -8.69 -21.44 -4.79
CA PHE A 288 -10.07 -20.96 -4.81
C PHE A 288 -11.02 -22.14 -5.05
N ASP A 289 -12.19 -22.10 -4.43
CA ASP A 289 -13.26 -23.05 -4.69
C ASP A 289 -14.25 -22.48 -5.73
N SER A 290 -15.35 -23.21 -5.96
CA SER A 290 -16.39 -22.84 -6.93
C SER A 290 -17.20 -21.60 -6.55
N SER A 291 -17.10 -21.10 -5.31
CA SER A 291 -17.77 -19.85 -4.89
C SER A 291 -17.11 -18.60 -5.47
N VAL A 292 -15.87 -18.74 -5.95
CA VAL A 292 -15.04 -17.64 -6.43
C VAL A 292 -15.21 -17.48 -7.94
N VAL A 293 -15.99 -16.47 -8.35
CA VAL A 293 -16.35 -16.24 -9.75
C VAL A 293 -15.90 -14.86 -10.24
N GLY A 294 -15.25 -14.84 -11.40
CA GLY A 294 -14.86 -13.60 -12.07
C GLY A 294 -16.07 -12.96 -12.73
N SER A 295 -16.34 -11.69 -12.43
CA SER A 295 -17.49 -10.97 -13.01
C SER A 295 -17.21 -9.46 -13.07
N PRO A 296 -17.94 -8.71 -13.93
CA PRO A 296 -17.98 -7.26 -13.81
C PRO A 296 -18.40 -6.86 -12.39
N ILE A 297 -17.87 -5.75 -11.90
CA ILE A 297 -18.27 -5.24 -10.58
C ILE A 297 -19.77 -4.93 -10.55
N GLU A 298 -20.48 -5.41 -9.53
CA GLU A 298 -21.89 -5.08 -9.34
C GLU A 298 -22.04 -3.59 -9.01
N GLY A 299 -23.01 -2.93 -9.63
CA GLY A 299 -23.15 -1.47 -9.54
C GLY A 299 -22.14 -0.68 -10.41
N GLY A 300 -21.43 -1.36 -11.32
CA GLY A 300 -20.49 -0.74 -12.25
C GLY A 300 -21.07 0.42 -13.07
N ASP A 301 -22.37 0.39 -13.37
CA ASP A 301 -23.06 1.45 -14.12
C ASP A 301 -23.14 2.79 -13.35
N ALA A 302 -22.96 2.76 -12.04
CA ALA A 302 -22.90 3.97 -11.20
C ALA A 302 -21.48 4.57 -11.13
N ILE A 303 -20.48 3.90 -11.71
CA ILE A 303 -19.11 4.41 -11.73
C ILE A 303 -18.98 5.48 -12.81
N GLY A 304 -18.48 6.65 -12.41
CA GLY A 304 -18.21 7.77 -13.29
C GLY A 304 -17.01 8.58 -12.79
N PRO A 305 -16.69 9.69 -13.46
CA PRO A 305 -15.70 10.65 -12.98
C PRO A 305 -16.04 11.08 -11.54
N GLY A 306 -15.08 10.94 -10.62
CA GLY A 306 -15.27 11.29 -9.21
C GLY A 306 -15.81 10.16 -8.33
N THR A 307 -16.18 9.02 -8.91
CA THR A 307 -16.56 7.83 -8.14
C THR A 307 -15.33 7.25 -7.44
N VAL A 308 -15.51 6.86 -6.18
CA VAL A 308 -14.51 6.15 -5.38
C VAL A 308 -15.01 4.73 -5.13
N VAL A 309 -14.22 3.74 -5.51
CA VAL A 309 -14.46 2.34 -5.16
C VAL A 309 -13.50 1.95 -4.05
N VAL A 310 -14.03 1.62 -2.88
CA VAL A 310 -13.25 1.14 -1.73
C VAL A 310 -13.17 -0.37 -1.77
N LEU A 311 -11.99 -0.92 -1.54
CA LEU A 311 -11.63 -2.32 -1.77
C LEU A 311 -10.87 -2.90 -0.57
N ASN A 312 -11.25 -4.10 -0.17
CA ASN A 312 -10.44 -4.92 0.72
C ASN A 312 -9.13 -5.26 -0.01
N PRO A 313 -7.95 -5.05 0.59
CA PRO A 313 -6.68 -5.32 -0.07
C PRO A 313 -6.48 -6.75 -0.58
N HIS A 314 -7.23 -7.71 -0.03
CA HIS A 314 -7.21 -9.12 -0.42
C HIS A 314 -8.15 -9.43 -1.58
N LEU A 315 -9.07 -8.54 -1.93
CA LEU A 315 -9.96 -8.72 -3.08
C LEU A 315 -9.13 -8.68 -4.36
N MET A 316 -9.30 -9.69 -5.21
CA MET A 316 -8.71 -9.68 -6.53
C MET A 316 -9.56 -8.83 -7.50
N ILE A 317 -8.94 -7.81 -8.06
CA ILE A 317 -9.54 -6.90 -9.04
C ILE A 317 -8.79 -6.99 -10.37
N GLY A 318 -9.52 -6.91 -11.47
CA GLY A 318 -8.99 -6.80 -12.82
C GLY A 318 -9.62 -5.61 -13.52
N VAL A 319 -8.94 -5.07 -14.53
CA VAL A 319 -9.47 -3.96 -15.32
C VAL A 319 -9.31 -4.32 -16.78
N GLY A 320 -10.37 -4.17 -17.58
CA GLY A 320 -10.33 -4.46 -18.99
C GLY A 320 -9.39 -3.54 -19.77
N ALA A 321 -9.26 -3.82 -21.06
CA ALA A 321 -8.48 -2.99 -21.97
C ALA A 321 -9.05 -1.56 -22.11
N ASN A 322 -8.24 -0.64 -22.61
CA ASN A 322 -8.70 0.63 -23.13
C ASN A 322 -8.71 0.56 -24.65
N ALA A 323 -9.85 0.27 -25.27
CA ALA A 323 -10.03 0.25 -26.72
C ALA A 323 -10.43 1.63 -27.31
N SER A 324 -10.38 2.71 -26.51
CA SER A 324 -10.69 4.06 -26.96
C SER A 324 -9.46 4.83 -27.47
N THR A 325 -9.70 5.99 -28.09
CA THR A 325 -8.66 6.93 -28.54
C THR A 325 -8.14 7.83 -27.41
N GLU A 326 -8.73 7.74 -26.22
CA GLU A 326 -8.39 8.60 -25.08
C GLU A 326 -7.38 7.92 -24.15
N ARG A 327 -6.54 8.73 -23.51
CA ARG A 327 -5.78 8.30 -22.34
C ARG A 327 -6.69 8.25 -21.12
N VAL A 328 -6.71 7.10 -20.46
CA VAL A 328 -7.55 6.87 -19.28
C VAL A 328 -6.69 6.46 -18.09
N ALA A 329 -7.07 6.95 -16.91
CA ALA A 329 -6.40 6.63 -15.66
C ALA A 329 -7.42 6.40 -14.54
N VAL A 330 -7.19 5.37 -13.73
CA VAL A 330 -7.84 5.21 -12.43
C VAL A 330 -6.79 5.44 -11.35
N TYR A 331 -7.05 6.30 -10.39
CA TYR A 331 -6.08 6.60 -9.34
C TYR A 331 -6.23 5.59 -8.21
N LYS A 332 -5.24 4.72 -8.04
CA LYS A 332 -5.21 3.76 -6.94
C LYS A 332 -4.50 4.36 -5.74
N LEU A 333 -5.16 4.31 -4.59
CA LEU A 333 -4.65 4.73 -3.29
C LEU A 333 -4.64 3.53 -2.35
N ASN A 334 -3.54 3.34 -1.62
CA ASN A 334 -3.46 2.43 -0.50
C ASN A 334 -3.36 3.28 0.77
N LEU A 335 -4.36 3.19 1.63
CA LEU A 335 -4.38 3.85 2.92
C LEU A 335 -4.14 2.83 4.02
N ILE A 336 -3.40 3.23 5.04
CA ILE A 336 -3.11 2.41 6.22
C ILE A 336 -3.38 3.21 7.49
N ALA A 337 -3.57 2.52 8.61
CA ALA A 337 -3.66 3.19 9.89
C ALA A 337 -2.32 3.83 10.26
N GLU A 338 -2.34 5.05 10.78
CA GLU A 338 -1.13 5.79 11.18
C GLU A 338 -0.25 5.01 12.18
N ASN A 339 -0.88 4.22 13.05
CA ASN A 339 -0.21 3.41 14.07
C ASN A 339 0.09 1.97 13.62
N ALA A 340 -0.16 1.63 12.35
CA ALA A 340 0.05 0.27 11.86
C ALA A 340 1.54 -0.14 11.96
N PRO A 341 1.87 -1.34 12.46
CA PRO A 341 3.26 -1.80 12.50
C PRO A 341 3.77 -2.11 11.08
N PRO A 342 4.90 -1.52 10.63
CA PRO A 342 5.50 -1.84 9.34
C PRO A 342 5.90 -3.31 9.25
N PHE A 343 5.56 -3.98 8.14
CA PHE A 343 5.78 -5.40 7.92
C PHE A 343 6.76 -5.65 6.76
N LEU A 344 8.06 -5.63 7.06
CA LEU A 344 9.12 -5.79 6.06
C LEU A 344 9.27 -7.21 5.47
N LYS A 345 8.44 -8.17 5.86
CA LYS A 345 8.41 -9.48 5.19
C LYS A 345 7.60 -9.45 3.89
N ALA A 346 6.71 -8.46 3.71
CA ALA A 346 5.95 -8.27 2.48
C ALA A 346 6.75 -7.44 1.46
N PRO A 347 6.64 -7.73 0.14
CA PRO A 347 7.27 -6.95 -0.91
C PRO A 347 6.61 -5.57 -0.98
N SER A 348 7.29 -4.52 -0.57
CA SER A 348 6.72 -3.17 -0.63
C SER A 348 7.77 -2.14 -1.02
N TRP A 349 7.32 -0.98 -1.50
CA TRP A 349 8.25 0.11 -1.83
C TRP A 349 9.08 0.54 -0.61
N ILE A 350 8.53 0.36 0.59
CA ILE A 350 9.25 0.58 1.84
C ILE A 350 10.45 -0.34 1.95
N THR A 351 10.44 -1.58 1.47
CA THR A 351 11.64 -2.45 1.56
C THR A 351 12.80 -1.96 0.70
N ALA A 352 12.51 -1.29 -0.43
CA ALA A 352 13.54 -0.65 -1.25
C ALA A 352 14.00 0.71 -0.69
N TRP A 353 13.12 1.40 0.04
CA TRP A 353 13.43 2.70 0.65
C TRP A 353 14.08 2.59 2.05
N ARG A 354 13.59 1.68 2.89
CA ARG A 354 13.99 1.44 4.28
C ARG A 354 14.29 -0.02 4.52
N SER A 355 15.38 -0.26 5.22
CA SER A 355 15.81 -1.61 5.56
C SER A 355 15.13 -2.13 6.82
N LEU A 356 14.67 -1.25 7.73
CA LEU A 356 14.19 -1.65 9.05
C LEU A 356 12.80 -1.09 9.36
N PRO A 357 11.91 -1.85 10.04
CA PRO A 357 10.56 -1.38 10.35
C PRO A 357 10.62 -0.13 11.23
N ARG A 358 11.57 -0.07 12.17
CA ARG A 358 11.78 1.07 13.06
C ARG A 358 12.29 2.35 12.37
N GLU A 359 12.75 2.26 11.11
CA GLU A 359 13.11 3.45 10.32
C GLU A 359 11.86 4.07 9.64
N VAL A 360 10.71 3.41 9.75
CA VAL A 360 9.45 3.82 9.16
C VAL A 360 8.56 4.36 10.27
N ASN A 361 8.13 5.60 10.10
CA ASN A 361 7.08 6.20 10.92
C ASN A 361 5.96 6.66 10.01
N PHE A 362 4.81 5.98 10.07
CA PHE A 362 3.63 6.32 9.28
C PHE A 362 2.97 7.63 9.75
N ALA A 363 3.28 8.14 10.94
CA ALA A 363 2.87 9.46 11.38
C ALA A 363 3.67 10.61 10.74
N SER A 364 4.67 10.34 9.88
CA SER A 364 5.41 11.40 9.18
C SER A 364 4.57 11.99 8.03
N PRO A 365 3.96 13.19 8.17
CA PRO A 365 3.06 13.75 7.16
C PRO A 365 3.77 14.18 5.87
N VAL A 366 5.11 14.26 5.92
CA VAL A 366 5.96 14.56 4.76
C VAL A 366 5.95 13.39 3.79
N VAL A 367 5.94 12.15 4.31
CA VAL A 367 6.00 10.93 3.51
C VAL A 367 4.63 10.25 3.39
N PHE A 368 3.86 10.29 4.47
CA PHE A 368 2.56 9.64 4.58
C PHE A 368 1.53 10.72 4.94
N PRO A 369 1.02 11.48 3.94
CA PRO A 369 0.03 12.51 4.18
C PRO A 369 -1.17 11.95 4.98
N PRO A 370 -1.61 12.64 6.04
CA PRO A 370 -2.79 12.23 6.79
C PRO A 370 -4.06 12.47 5.96
N PHE A 371 -4.96 11.49 5.97
CA PHE A 371 -6.30 11.55 5.40
C PHE A 371 -7.33 11.59 6.54
N TYR A 372 -7.02 12.33 7.59
CA TYR A 372 -7.88 12.56 8.73
C TYR A 372 -7.53 13.91 9.33
N ASP A 373 -8.48 14.50 10.04
CA ASP A 373 -8.24 15.75 10.75
C ASP A 373 -7.40 15.50 12.00
N LYS A 374 -6.19 16.07 12.05
CA LYS A 374 -5.30 15.95 13.21
C LYS A 374 -5.82 16.68 14.45
N THR A 375 -6.74 17.63 14.29
CA THR A 375 -7.33 18.38 15.40
C THR A 375 -8.43 17.59 16.11
N MET A 376 -8.97 16.54 15.49
CA MET A 376 -9.82 15.57 16.19
C MET A 376 -8.94 14.78 17.17
N SER A 377 -8.88 15.25 18.42
CA SER A 377 -8.25 14.53 19.52
C SER A 377 -8.92 13.16 19.69
N THR A 378 -8.15 12.18 20.14
CA THR A 378 -8.58 10.80 20.44
C THR A 378 -9.74 10.79 21.44
N THR A 379 -10.96 10.96 20.94
CA THR A 379 -12.21 10.75 21.67
C THR A 379 -12.80 9.43 21.22
N SER A 380 -12.10 8.33 21.53
CA SER A 380 -12.71 6.99 21.54
C SER A 380 -11.90 6.06 22.43
N ALA A 381 -11.93 6.34 23.73
CA ALA A 381 -11.87 5.31 24.75
C ALA A 381 -13.24 5.34 25.44
N ARG A 382 -14.17 4.52 24.93
CA ARG A 382 -15.35 4.08 25.66
C ARG A 382 -15.46 2.58 25.48
#